data_AF-L0HHR4-F1
#
_entry.id   AF-L0HHR4-F1
#
_cell.length_a   1.000
_cell.length_b   1.000
_cell.length_c   1.000
_cell.angle_alpha   90.00
_cell.angle_beta   90.00
_cell.angle_gamma   90.00
#
_symmetry.space_group_name_H-M   'P 1'
#
loop_
_entity.id
_entity.type
_entity.pdbx_description
1 polymer ?
#
loop_
_entity_poly.entity_id
_entity_poly.type
_entity_poly.pdbx_seq_one_letter_code
_entity_poly.pdbx_strand_id
1 'polypeptide(L)'
;MPAPLVGRKFGINIIPVPDKEVCKKIRVLGLSGSSRQQPVMSKSEALLDKALAQYREFGCTTEFIRLKDLKIYECEGNYSENPAYCTYPCQSSMKYEDDEMQKVYDAVLACDILILATPIRWNNHSSLIQKFVERMNAIENQYSWFGNRLIRNKVAGLIVIGHVDGVQHVAGNLLNFLSWVGFHIPEVAIASWVGENDEDTTKDKDLIDNNRYTQEDLSNLVLSALRLACALKQQCENEQECAGQ
;
A
#
# COMPACT_ATOMS: atom_id res chain seq x y z
N MET A 1 25.84 30.72 -13.78
CA MET A 1 25.88 29.45 -12.99
C MET A 1 24.96 28.48 -13.70
N PRO A 2 25.36 27.24 -14.01
CA PRO A 2 24.43 26.33 -14.63
C PRO A 2 23.39 25.93 -13.58
N ALA A 3 22.11 26.27 -13.79
CA ALA A 3 21.06 25.40 -13.29
C ALA A 3 21.11 24.16 -14.20
N PRO A 4 21.23 22.93 -13.65
CA PRO A 4 19.98 22.22 -13.39
C PRO A 4 20.07 21.18 -12.26
N LEU A 5 19.16 21.30 -11.29
CA LEU A 5 18.72 20.18 -10.44
C LEU A 5 17.20 20.11 -10.58
N VAL A 6 16.73 19.57 -11.70
CA VAL A 6 15.30 19.27 -11.91
C VAL A 6 15.09 17.78 -11.62
N GLY A 7 14.34 17.48 -10.55
CA GLY A 7 14.03 16.14 -10.04
C GLY A 7 14.33 15.97 -8.53
N ARG A 8 13.49 15.24 -7.78
CA ARG A 8 13.56 15.08 -6.30
C ARG A 8 15.00 14.81 -5.82
N LYS A 9 15.54 15.68 -4.96
CA LYS A 9 16.93 15.63 -4.45
C LYS A 9 17.17 14.59 -3.33
N PHE A 10 16.24 13.68 -3.07
CA PHE A 10 16.37 12.78 -1.92
C PHE A 10 17.44 11.70 -2.08
N GLY A 11 18.00 11.48 -3.29
CA GLY A 11 19.07 10.51 -3.52
C GLY A 11 18.73 9.10 -3.04
N ILE A 12 19.67 8.15 -3.10
CA ILE A 12 19.59 6.88 -2.35
C ILE A 12 20.56 7.00 -1.16
N ASN A 13 20.22 6.35 -0.04
CA ASN A 13 21.00 6.34 1.22
C ASN A 13 20.94 7.63 2.05
N ILE A 14 20.00 8.54 1.77
CA ILE A 14 19.80 9.74 2.60
C ILE A 14 18.85 9.45 3.77
N ILE A 15 17.94 8.48 3.61
CA ILE A 15 17.07 8.02 4.69
C ILE A 15 17.88 7.05 5.57
N PRO A 16 18.04 7.34 6.88
CA PRO A 16 18.77 6.45 7.78
C PRO A 16 18.13 5.06 7.83
N VAL A 17 18.97 4.03 7.68
CA VAL A 17 18.56 2.63 7.77
C VAL A 17 18.23 2.31 9.24
N PRO A 18 17.04 1.77 9.54
CA PRO A 18 16.69 1.35 10.90
C PRO A 18 17.49 0.13 11.35
N ASP A 19 17.55 -0.10 12.66
CA ASP A 19 18.18 -1.29 13.24
C ASP A 19 17.52 -2.57 12.67
N LYS A 20 18.35 -3.45 12.11
CA LYS A 20 17.91 -4.71 11.51
C LYS A 20 17.19 -5.62 12.51
N GLU A 21 17.55 -5.61 13.79
CA GLU A 21 16.85 -6.42 14.79
C GLU A 21 15.41 -5.96 15.00
N VAL A 22 15.15 -4.66 14.89
CA VAL A 22 13.79 -4.10 14.92
C VAL A 22 13.05 -4.45 13.63
N CYS A 23 13.72 -4.33 12.48
CA CYS A 23 13.16 -4.68 11.17
C CYS A 23 12.67 -6.13 11.09
N LYS A 24 13.36 -7.09 11.74
CA LYS A 24 12.93 -8.51 11.78
C LYS A 24 11.54 -8.72 12.39
N LYS A 25 11.09 -7.81 13.26
CA LYS A 25 9.76 -7.86 13.86
C LYS A 25 8.68 -7.27 12.95
N ILE A 26 9.03 -6.64 11.83
CA ILE A 26 8.10 -5.96 10.93
C ILE A 26 7.50 -6.94 9.93
N ARG A 27 6.17 -6.89 9.80
CA ARG A 27 5.37 -7.60 8.80
C ARG A 27 4.93 -6.64 7.71
N VAL A 28 5.19 -6.99 6.45
CA VAL A 28 4.89 -6.17 5.28
C VAL A 28 3.90 -6.91 4.38
N LEU A 29 2.77 -6.27 4.09
CA LEU A 29 1.81 -6.76 3.11
C LEU A 29 1.96 -5.98 1.80
N GLY A 30 2.25 -6.68 0.71
CA GLY A 30 2.11 -6.17 -0.64
C GLY A 30 0.76 -6.58 -1.22
N LEU A 31 -0.08 -5.61 -1.58
CA LEU A 31 -1.40 -5.86 -2.17
C LEU A 31 -1.44 -5.38 -3.62
N SER A 32 -1.68 -6.30 -4.55
CA SER A 32 -1.77 -5.99 -5.98
C SER A 32 -3.20 -5.73 -6.44
N GLY A 33 -3.37 -4.58 -7.09
CA GLY A 33 -4.55 -4.19 -7.88
C GLY A 33 -4.46 -4.53 -9.36
N SER A 34 -3.47 -5.29 -9.80
CA SER A 34 -3.34 -5.61 -11.23
C SER A 34 -4.44 -6.57 -11.68
N SER A 35 -5.11 -6.24 -12.79
CA SER A 35 -6.08 -7.13 -13.43
C SER A 35 -5.45 -8.09 -14.46
N ARG A 36 -4.12 -8.16 -14.52
CA ARG A 36 -3.42 -9.04 -15.47
C ARG A 36 -3.61 -10.51 -15.09
N GLN A 37 -3.77 -11.35 -16.12
CA GLN A 37 -4.04 -12.78 -15.93
C GLN A 37 -2.90 -13.52 -15.22
N GLN A 38 -1.66 -13.12 -15.49
CA GLN A 38 -0.48 -13.72 -14.87
C GLN A 38 0.38 -12.65 -14.20
N PRO A 39 1.04 -12.96 -13.06
CA PRO A 39 1.90 -12.00 -12.35
C PRO A 39 2.97 -11.37 -13.24
N VAL A 40 3.62 -12.18 -14.08
CA VAL A 40 4.72 -11.77 -14.96
C VAL A 40 4.35 -10.67 -15.96
N MET A 41 3.06 -10.53 -16.28
CA MET A 41 2.55 -9.52 -17.22
C MET A 41 2.34 -8.15 -16.57
N SER A 42 2.43 -8.06 -15.25
CA SER A 42 2.10 -6.84 -14.51
C SER A 42 3.34 -6.07 -14.10
N LYS A 43 3.51 -4.89 -14.69
CA LYS A 43 4.60 -3.95 -14.37
C LYS A 43 4.52 -3.45 -12.92
N SER A 44 3.31 -3.23 -12.39
CA SER A 44 3.13 -2.83 -10.98
C SER A 44 3.42 -3.97 -10.00
N GLU A 45 3.15 -5.22 -10.38
CA GLU A 45 3.49 -6.38 -9.53
C GLU A 45 4.99 -6.65 -9.55
N ALA A 46 5.66 -6.47 -10.70
CA ALA A 46 7.11 -6.58 -10.79
C ALA A 46 7.82 -5.57 -9.86
N LEU A 47 7.34 -4.32 -9.81
CA LEU A 47 7.91 -3.31 -8.92
C LEU A 47 7.55 -3.58 -7.44
N LEU A 48 6.35 -4.11 -7.16
CA LEU A 48 5.95 -4.55 -5.82
C LEU A 48 6.83 -5.69 -5.30
N ASP A 49 7.11 -6.70 -6.12
CA ASP A 49 7.98 -7.81 -5.73
C ASP A 49 9.40 -7.34 -5.43
N LYS A 50 9.94 -6.39 -6.23
CA LYS A 50 11.21 -5.72 -5.93
C LYS A 50 11.19 -5.00 -4.57
N ALA A 51 10.11 -4.27 -4.25
CA ALA A 51 9.98 -3.64 -2.93
C ALA A 51 9.98 -4.69 -1.81
N LEU A 52 9.16 -5.74 -1.92
CA LEU A 52 9.11 -6.82 -0.94
C LEU A 52 10.46 -7.55 -0.79
N ALA A 53 11.21 -7.72 -1.89
CA ALA A 53 12.56 -8.25 -1.83
C ALA A 53 13.49 -7.38 -0.98
N GLN A 54 13.46 -6.06 -1.15
CA GLN A 54 14.24 -5.15 -0.31
C GLN A 54 13.83 -5.24 1.17
N TYR A 55 12.53 -5.30 1.49
CA TYR A 55 12.10 -5.51 2.88
C TYR A 55 12.65 -6.83 3.48
N ARG A 56 12.71 -7.91 2.68
CA ARG A 56 13.30 -9.19 3.10
C ARG A 56 14.80 -9.07 3.39
N GLU A 57 15.54 -8.24 2.67
CA GLU A 57 16.98 -7.97 2.95
C GLU A 57 17.21 -7.29 4.31
N PHE A 58 16.20 -6.59 4.83
CA PHE A 58 16.18 -6.05 6.20
C PHE A 58 15.66 -7.05 7.24
N GLY A 59 15.29 -8.27 6.82
CA GLY A 59 14.80 -9.33 7.70
C GLY A 59 13.29 -9.32 7.96
N CYS A 60 12.54 -8.43 7.32
CA CYS A 60 11.09 -8.35 7.50
C CYS A 60 10.38 -9.59 6.95
N THR A 61 9.25 -9.95 7.56
CA THR A 61 8.35 -10.96 6.99
C THR A 61 7.46 -10.29 5.95
N THR A 62 7.38 -10.84 4.74
CA THR A 62 6.60 -10.26 3.65
C THR A 62 5.52 -11.21 3.16
N GLU A 63 4.33 -10.69 2.89
CA GLU A 63 3.23 -11.39 2.24
C GLU A 63 2.85 -10.65 0.95
N PHE A 64 2.49 -11.40 -0.10
CA PHE A 64 2.00 -10.85 -1.37
C PHE A 64 0.59 -11.38 -1.62
N ILE A 65 -0.39 -10.49 -1.77
CA ILE A 65 -1.77 -10.84 -2.13
C ILE A 65 -2.15 -10.21 -3.48
N ARG A 66 -2.68 -11.03 -4.39
CA ARG A 66 -3.26 -10.59 -5.67
C ARG A 66 -4.78 -10.54 -5.54
N LEU A 67 -5.36 -9.34 -5.53
CA LEU A 67 -6.81 -9.18 -5.45
C LEU A 67 -7.54 -9.87 -6.62
N LYS A 68 -6.89 -9.96 -7.79
CA LYS A 68 -7.44 -10.63 -8.98
C LYS A 68 -7.66 -12.14 -8.79
N ASP A 69 -6.91 -12.75 -7.90
CA ASP A 69 -6.92 -14.19 -7.65
C ASP A 69 -7.92 -14.58 -6.55
N LEU A 70 -8.55 -13.59 -5.92
CA LEU A 70 -9.55 -13.77 -4.87
C LEU A 70 -10.96 -13.51 -5.41
N LYS A 71 -11.92 -14.29 -4.93
CA LYS A 71 -13.35 -13.98 -5.09
C LYS A 71 -13.76 -12.94 -4.06
N ILE A 72 -13.85 -11.69 -4.48
CA ILE A 72 -14.27 -10.57 -3.62
C ILE A 72 -15.55 -9.97 -4.20
N TYR A 73 -16.60 -9.98 -3.40
CA TYR A 73 -17.88 -9.33 -3.74
C TYR A 73 -17.80 -7.82 -3.57
N GLU A 74 -18.60 -7.09 -4.32
CA GLU A 74 -18.74 -5.64 -4.21
C GLU A 74 -19.23 -5.24 -2.79
N CYS A 75 -19.01 -3.97 -2.43
CA CYS A 75 -19.62 -3.41 -1.24
C CYS A 75 -21.11 -3.15 -1.52
N GLU A 76 -22.00 -3.60 -0.63
CA GLU A 76 -23.46 -3.39 -0.79
C GLU A 76 -23.94 -2.05 -0.22
N GLY A 77 -23.01 -1.18 0.23
CA GLY A 77 -23.36 0.18 0.65
C GLY A 77 -24.07 0.29 1.99
N ASN A 78 -23.98 -0.73 2.87
CA ASN A 78 -24.71 -0.79 4.14
C ASN A 78 -24.57 0.46 5.02
N TYR A 79 -23.40 1.12 5.02
CA TYR A 79 -23.19 2.36 5.75
C TYR A 79 -24.15 3.49 5.32
N SER A 80 -24.40 3.59 4.01
CA SER A 80 -25.27 4.61 3.42
C SER A 80 -26.74 4.36 3.72
N GLU A 81 -27.11 3.14 4.10
CA GLU A 81 -28.44 2.82 4.63
C GLU A 81 -28.51 3.14 6.13
N ASN A 82 -27.56 2.62 6.92
CA ASN A 82 -27.42 2.90 8.34
C ASN A 82 -25.98 2.58 8.80
N PRO A 83 -25.26 3.50 9.48
CA PRO A 83 -23.93 3.24 10.01
C PRO A 83 -23.84 1.98 10.89
N ALA A 84 -24.90 1.61 11.61
CA ALA A 84 -24.96 0.40 12.42
C ALA A 84 -24.93 -0.90 11.58
N TYR A 85 -25.23 -0.85 10.28
CA TYR A 85 -25.20 -2.01 9.38
C TYR A 85 -23.83 -2.19 8.70
N CYS A 86 -22.91 -1.24 8.83
CA CYS A 86 -21.54 -1.39 8.31
C CYS A 86 -20.61 -1.88 9.42
N THR A 87 -20.70 -3.16 9.77
CA THR A 87 -19.93 -3.77 10.87
C THR A 87 -18.60 -4.36 10.41
N TYR A 88 -17.70 -4.60 11.36
CA TYR A 88 -16.59 -5.54 11.23
C TYR A 88 -16.79 -6.69 12.23
N PRO A 89 -16.77 -7.98 11.83
CA PRO A 89 -16.60 -8.49 10.46
C PRO A 89 -17.63 -7.93 9.47
N CYS A 90 -17.20 -7.78 8.21
CA CYS A 90 -18.00 -7.15 7.15
C CYS A 90 -19.25 -7.98 6.86
N GLN A 91 -20.43 -7.34 6.86
CA GLN A 91 -21.70 -8.03 6.58
C GLN A 91 -21.71 -8.73 5.23
N SER A 92 -21.12 -8.14 4.19
CA SER A 92 -21.02 -8.79 2.88
C SER A 92 -20.17 -10.06 2.94
N SER A 93 -19.06 -10.06 3.71
CA SER A 93 -18.27 -11.29 3.94
C SER A 93 -18.99 -12.33 4.79
N MET A 94 -19.86 -11.90 5.71
CA MET A 94 -20.70 -12.81 6.50
C MET A 94 -21.85 -13.41 5.67
N LYS A 95 -22.34 -12.68 4.67
CA LYS A 95 -23.45 -13.08 3.79
C LYS A 95 -23.02 -14.08 2.72
N TYR A 96 -21.85 -13.88 2.12
CA TYR A 96 -21.33 -14.73 1.03
C TYR A 96 -20.21 -15.63 1.56
N GLU A 97 -20.51 -16.92 1.77
CA GLU A 97 -19.57 -17.88 2.37
C GLU A 97 -18.26 -18.05 1.58
N ASP A 98 -18.27 -17.76 0.28
CA ASP A 98 -17.09 -17.84 -0.59
C ASP A 98 -16.48 -16.46 -0.92
N ASP A 99 -16.85 -15.41 -0.18
CA ASP A 99 -16.16 -14.12 -0.23
C ASP A 99 -14.82 -14.22 0.51
N GLU A 100 -13.74 -14.08 -0.24
CA GLU A 100 -12.37 -14.18 0.25
C GLU A 100 -11.80 -12.87 0.79
N MET A 101 -12.60 -11.80 0.87
CA MET A 101 -12.18 -10.50 1.41
C MET A 101 -11.67 -10.60 2.86
N GLN A 102 -12.15 -11.57 3.65
CA GLN A 102 -11.68 -11.78 5.02
C GLN A 102 -10.17 -12.04 5.06
N LYS A 103 -9.62 -12.77 4.08
CA LYS A 103 -8.17 -13.00 3.97
C LYS A 103 -7.40 -11.67 3.83
N VAL A 104 -7.95 -10.73 3.07
CA VAL A 104 -7.36 -9.40 2.89
C VAL A 104 -7.47 -8.58 4.17
N TYR A 105 -8.62 -8.59 4.85
CA TYR A 105 -8.78 -7.90 6.13
C TYR A 105 -7.79 -8.41 7.18
N ASP A 106 -7.66 -9.72 7.32
CA ASP A 106 -6.76 -10.34 8.30
C ASP A 106 -5.30 -9.96 8.02
N ALA A 107 -4.86 -10.01 6.76
CA ALA A 107 -3.52 -9.60 6.36
C ALA A 107 -3.26 -8.11 6.63
N VAL A 108 -4.23 -7.24 6.32
CA VAL A 108 -4.14 -5.79 6.58
C VAL A 108 -4.06 -5.50 8.08
N LEU A 109 -4.87 -6.16 8.91
CA LEU A 109 -4.84 -5.98 10.36
C LEU A 109 -3.58 -6.59 11.00
N ALA A 110 -3.00 -7.63 10.41
CA ALA A 110 -1.79 -8.28 10.90
C ALA A 110 -0.49 -7.54 10.50
N CYS A 111 -0.46 -6.85 9.37
CA CYS A 111 0.75 -6.16 8.88
C CYS A 111 1.11 -4.92 9.70
N ASP A 112 2.39 -4.53 9.70
CA ASP A 112 2.85 -3.24 10.20
C ASP A 112 2.99 -2.22 9.05
N ILE A 113 3.26 -2.71 7.82
CA ILE A 113 3.38 -1.90 6.60
C ILE A 113 2.48 -2.49 5.51
N LEU A 114 1.69 -1.64 4.86
CA LEU A 114 0.90 -1.96 3.66
C LEU A 114 1.47 -1.23 2.43
N ILE A 115 1.87 -1.98 1.40
CA ILE A 115 2.23 -1.42 0.10
C ILE A 115 1.15 -1.78 -0.92
N LEU A 116 0.38 -0.78 -1.36
CA LEU A 116 -0.62 -0.93 -2.41
C LEU A 116 0.01 -0.70 -3.78
N ALA A 117 -0.03 -1.69 -4.66
CA ALA A 117 0.43 -1.56 -6.03
C ALA A 117 -0.75 -1.52 -7.01
N THR A 118 -0.85 -0.47 -7.82
CA THR A 118 -1.93 -0.32 -8.80
C THR A 118 -1.43 0.14 -10.15
N PRO A 119 -2.00 -0.38 -11.26
CA PRO A 119 -1.93 0.32 -12.52
C PRO A 119 -2.83 1.57 -12.49
N ILE A 120 -2.52 2.55 -13.33
CA ILE A 120 -3.41 3.67 -13.66
C ILE A 120 -4.36 3.21 -14.77
N ARG A 121 -5.66 3.48 -14.59
CA ARG A 121 -6.73 3.21 -15.56
C ARG A 121 -7.59 4.46 -15.65
N TRP A 122 -7.58 5.14 -16.79
CA TRP A 122 -8.37 6.36 -17.01
C TRP A 122 -8.21 7.40 -15.88
N ASN A 123 -6.96 7.70 -15.54
CA ASN A 123 -6.59 8.63 -14.47
C ASN A 123 -7.10 8.24 -13.06
N ASN A 124 -7.42 6.96 -12.87
CA ASN A 124 -7.83 6.41 -11.60
C ASN A 124 -7.01 5.14 -11.26
N HIS A 125 -7.08 4.70 -10.01
CA HIS A 125 -6.55 3.39 -9.63
C HIS A 125 -7.40 2.28 -10.24
N SER A 126 -6.91 1.04 -10.18
CA SER A 126 -7.63 -0.11 -10.72
C SER A 126 -8.97 -0.34 -10.03
N SER A 127 -9.94 -0.91 -10.75
CA SER A 127 -11.22 -1.33 -10.15
C SER A 127 -11.06 -2.34 -9.01
N LEU A 128 -9.97 -3.11 -9.00
CA LEU A 128 -9.66 -4.02 -7.88
C LEU A 128 -9.26 -3.26 -6.62
N ILE A 129 -8.44 -2.21 -6.73
CA ILE A 129 -8.16 -1.33 -5.59
C ILE A 129 -9.41 -0.56 -5.18
N GLN A 130 -10.25 -0.11 -6.12
CA GLN A 130 -11.51 0.57 -5.77
C GLN A 130 -12.43 -0.35 -4.96
N LYS A 131 -12.56 -1.62 -5.36
CA LYS A 131 -13.28 -2.64 -4.59
C LYS A 131 -12.68 -2.82 -3.20
N PHE A 132 -11.34 -2.88 -3.07
CA PHE A 132 -10.68 -2.91 -1.76
C PHE A 132 -11.03 -1.68 -0.92
N VAL A 133 -10.93 -0.47 -1.47
CA VAL A 133 -11.26 0.80 -0.81
C VAL A 133 -12.70 0.79 -0.28
N GLU A 134 -13.66 0.42 -1.11
CA GLU A 134 -15.08 0.34 -0.75
C GLU A 134 -15.35 -0.68 0.36
N ARG A 135 -14.66 -1.83 0.30
CA ARG A 135 -14.78 -2.89 1.31
C ARG A 135 -14.10 -2.53 2.63
N MET A 136 -13.11 -1.65 2.64
CA MET A 136 -12.47 -1.16 3.87
C MET A 136 -13.35 -0.20 4.68
N ASN A 137 -14.48 0.26 4.13
CA ASN A 137 -15.44 1.09 4.87
C ASN A 137 -15.96 0.38 6.15
N ALA A 138 -16.05 -0.95 6.14
CA ALA A 138 -16.38 -1.74 7.32
C ALA A 138 -15.38 -1.57 8.47
N ILE A 139 -14.09 -1.42 8.15
CA ILE A 139 -13.01 -1.21 9.12
C ILE A 139 -12.98 0.26 9.59
N GLU A 140 -13.13 1.21 8.68
CA GLU A 140 -13.18 2.64 9.02
C GLU A 140 -14.33 2.94 9.99
N ASN A 141 -15.52 2.41 9.68
CA ASN A 141 -16.72 2.67 10.46
C ASN A 141 -16.65 2.09 11.88
N GLN A 142 -15.78 1.12 12.15
CA GLN A 142 -15.51 0.68 13.52
C GLN A 142 -15.03 1.84 14.39
N TYR A 143 -14.23 2.74 13.85
CA TYR A 143 -13.83 3.94 14.57
C TYR A 143 -14.96 4.97 14.61
N SER A 144 -15.46 5.36 13.44
CA SER A 144 -16.35 6.51 13.28
C SER A 144 -17.72 6.33 13.93
N TRP A 145 -18.23 5.08 14.02
CA TRP A 145 -19.51 4.78 14.65
C TRP A 145 -19.39 3.93 15.92
N PHE A 146 -18.57 2.88 15.90
CA PHE A 146 -18.46 1.94 17.04
C PHE A 146 -17.40 2.33 18.08
N GLY A 147 -16.64 3.41 17.85
CA GLY A 147 -15.62 3.90 18.77
C GLY A 147 -14.38 2.99 18.91
N ASN A 148 -14.25 1.97 18.07
CA ASN A 148 -13.16 1.00 18.09
C ASN A 148 -12.27 1.13 16.85
N ARG A 149 -11.08 1.70 17.00
CA ARG A 149 -10.16 1.89 15.87
C ARG A 149 -9.25 0.68 15.67
N LEU A 150 -9.51 -0.09 14.62
CA LEU A 150 -8.79 -1.33 14.30
C LEU A 150 -7.40 -1.11 13.67
N ILE A 151 -7.23 -0.04 12.89
CA ILE A 151 -5.94 0.31 12.28
C ILE A 151 -5.30 1.44 13.10
N ARG A 152 -4.18 1.10 13.75
CA ARG A 152 -3.35 2.00 14.55
C ARG A 152 -1.89 1.64 14.36
N ASN A 153 -1.01 2.64 14.32
CA ASN A 153 0.44 2.45 14.29
C ASN A 153 0.93 1.59 13.11
N LYS A 154 0.20 1.65 11.98
CA LYS A 154 0.55 0.99 10.72
C LYS A 154 0.93 2.02 9.67
N VAL A 155 1.84 1.67 8.78
CA VAL A 155 2.33 2.55 7.72
C VAL A 155 1.79 2.10 6.37
N ALA A 156 1.48 3.05 5.49
CA ALA A 156 1.08 2.72 4.12
C ALA A 156 1.93 3.46 3.06
N GLY A 157 2.15 2.78 1.95
CA GLY A 157 2.87 3.28 0.78
C GLY A 157 2.26 2.79 -0.53
N LEU A 158 2.60 3.47 -1.62
CA LEU A 158 1.99 3.25 -2.92
C LEU A 158 3.03 2.94 -4.00
N ILE A 159 2.69 1.99 -4.86
CA ILE A 159 3.35 1.74 -6.14
C ILE A 159 2.34 2.03 -7.25
N VAL A 160 2.63 3.03 -8.09
CA VAL A 160 1.70 3.51 -9.13
C VAL A 160 2.37 3.46 -10.49
N ILE A 161 1.85 2.64 -11.41
CA ILE A 161 2.39 2.48 -12.76
C ILE A 161 1.34 2.87 -13.81
N GLY A 162 1.70 3.75 -14.74
CA GLY A 162 0.86 4.11 -15.90
C GLY A 162 1.67 4.22 -17.17
N HIS A 163 1.00 4.47 -18.31
CA HIS A 163 1.69 4.70 -19.58
C HIS A 163 2.05 6.17 -19.80
N VAL A 164 1.16 7.13 -19.51
CA VAL A 164 1.41 8.55 -19.82
C VAL A 164 1.33 9.46 -18.60
N ASP A 165 0.23 9.40 -17.86
CA ASP A 165 -0.04 10.33 -16.75
C ASP A 165 -0.95 9.69 -15.68
N GLY A 166 -1.11 10.38 -14.55
CA GLY A 166 -2.13 10.15 -13.53
C GLY A 166 -1.60 9.82 -12.13
N VAL A 167 -0.27 9.75 -11.97
CA VAL A 167 0.36 9.32 -10.70
C VAL A 167 -0.10 10.17 -9.53
N GLN A 168 -0.06 11.50 -9.65
CA GLN A 168 -0.39 12.40 -8.54
C GLN A 168 -1.87 12.37 -8.19
N HIS A 169 -2.76 12.23 -9.17
CA HIS A 169 -4.20 12.09 -8.92
C HIS A 169 -4.49 10.78 -8.20
N VAL A 170 -3.98 9.66 -8.72
CA VAL A 170 -4.14 8.34 -8.09
C VAL A 170 -3.57 8.33 -6.67
N ALA A 171 -2.37 8.87 -6.48
CA ALA A 171 -1.74 8.92 -5.17
C ALA A 171 -2.50 9.83 -4.19
N GLY A 172 -2.97 11.00 -4.63
CA GLY A 172 -3.77 11.90 -3.79
C GLY A 172 -5.03 11.22 -3.26
N ASN A 173 -5.76 10.51 -4.13
CA ASN A 173 -6.96 9.78 -3.73
C ASN A 173 -6.64 8.66 -2.72
N LEU A 174 -5.64 7.83 -3.01
CA LEU A 174 -5.32 6.67 -2.16
C LEU A 174 -4.66 7.07 -0.85
N LEU A 175 -3.77 8.07 -0.82
CA LEU A 175 -3.16 8.54 0.42
C LEU A 175 -4.17 9.23 1.33
N ASN A 176 -5.12 9.98 0.76
CA ASN A 176 -6.24 10.54 1.52
C ASN A 176 -7.06 9.44 2.19
N PHE A 177 -7.47 8.42 1.41
CA PHE A 177 -8.19 7.27 1.92
C PHE A 177 -7.40 6.52 3.02
N LEU A 178 -6.13 6.19 2.79
CA LEU A 178 -5.30 5.45 3.75
C LEU A 178 -5.13 6.21 5.07
N SER A 179 -4.93 7.54 4.99
CA SER A 179 -4.88 8.41 6.17
C SER A 179 -6.20 8.38 6.94
N TRP A 180 -7.33 8.45 6.22
CA TRP A 180 -8.66 8.43 6.82
C TRP A 180 -8.96 7.12 7.59
N VAL A 181 -8.59 5.99 7.01
CA VAL A 181 -8.71 4.66 7.66
C VAL A 181 -7.78 4.51 8.86
N GLY A 182 -6.66 5.26 8.89
CA GLY A 182 -5.78 5.38 10.05
C GLY A 182 -4.35 4.91 9.86
N PHE A 183 -3.89 4.75 8.62
CA PHE A 183 -2.47 4.54 8.34
C PHE A 183 -1.68 5.83 8.49
N HIS A 184 -0.43 5.70 8.91
CA HIS A 184 0.55 6.77 8.85
C HIS A 184 1.25 6.76 7.48
N ILE A 185 1.50 7.95 6.95
CA ILE A 185 2.15 8.13 5.65
C ILE A 185 3.62 8.52 5.88
N PRO A 186 4.59 7.79 5.30
CA PRO A 186 6.00 8.08 5.48
C PRO A 186 6.46 9.27 4.62
N GLU A 187 7.67 9.77 4.86
CA GLU A 187 8.25 10.93 4.15
C GLU A 187 8.28 10.73 2.63
N VAL A 188 8.69 9.54 2.18
CA VAL A 188 8.53 9.09 0.79
C VAL A 188 7.54 7.94 0.77
N ALA A 189 6.34 8.20 0.25
CA ALA A 189 5.21 7.26 0.27
C ALA A 189 4.84 6.69 -1.10
N ILE A 190 5.52 7.10 -2.17
CA ILE A 190 5.14 6.74 -3.55
C ILE A 190 6.39 6.37 -4.34
N ALA A 191 6.38 5.17 -4.93
CA ALA A 191 7.24 4.80 -6.05
C ALA A 191 6.38 4.69 -7.32
N SER A 192 6.87 5.25 -8.43
CA SER A 192 6.03 5.34 -9.63
C SER A 192 6.81 5.37 -10.92
N TRP A 193 6.10 5.11 -12.01
CA TRP A 193 6.59 5.32 -13.36
C TRP A 193 5.44 5.62 -14.32
N VAL A 194 5.70 6.54 -15.24
CA VAL A 194 4.94 6.76 -16.47
C VAL A 194 5.94 6.91 -17.62
N GLY A 195 5.51 6.51 -18.81
CA GLY A 195 6.25 6.62 -20.06
C GLY A 195 5.87 7.86 -20.86
N GLU A 196 6.25 7.83 -22.14
CA GLU A 196 5.95 8.89 -23.09
C GLU A 196 4.53 8.75 -23.67
N ASN A 197 4.01 9.83 -24.23
CA ASN A 197 2.72 9.83 -24.93
C ASN A 197 2.90 9.33 -26.38
N ASP A 198 3.31 8.07 -26.54
CA ASP A 198 3.64 7.46 -27.84
C ASP A 198 2.78 6.23 -28.20
N GLU A 199 1.93 5.77 -27.27
CA GLU A 199 1.09 4.56 -27.37
C GLU A 199 1.88 3.23 -27.52
N ASP A 200 3.22 3.24 -27.42
CA ASP A 200 4.07 2.04 -27.49
C ASP A 200 4.45 1.53 -26.09
N THR A 201 3.57 0.70 -25.51
CA THR A 201 3.79 0.12 -24.18
C THR A 201 4.71 -1.11 -24.15
N THR A 202 5.28 -1.53 -25.30
CA THR A 202 6.03 -2.79 -25.42
C THR A 202 7.39 -2.74 -24.71
N LYS A 203 7.96 -1.54 -24.60
CA LYS A 203 9.28 -1.30 -23.98
C LYS A 203 9.22 -0.84 -22.53
N ASP A 204 8.03 -0.45 -22.04
CA ASP A 204 7.87 0.10 -20.69
C ASP A 204 8.51 -0.76 -19.59
N LYS A 205 8.48 -2.10 -19.72
CA LYS A 205 9.06 -2.97 -18.69
C LYS A 205 10.56 -2.71 -18.57
N ASP A 206 11.27 -2.73 -19.68
CA ASP A 206 12.70 -2.46 -19.73
C ASP A 206 12.99 -1.02 -19.31
N LEU A 207 12.15 -0.07 -19.71
CA LEU A 207 12.27 1.33 -19.30
C LEU A 207 12.09 1.50 -17.79
N ILE A 208 11.10 0.86 -17.17
CA ILE A 208 10.88 0.88 -15.71
C ILE A 208 12.09 0.29 -14.99
N ASP A 209 12.58 -0.86 -15.45
CA ASP A 209 13.67 -1.58 -14.81
C ASP A 209 14.99 -0.79 -14.86
N ASN A 210 15.20 0.00 -15.92
CA ASN A 210 16.40 0.83 -16.10
C ASN A 210 16.19 2.30 -15.67
N ASN A 211 14.97 2.71 -15.28
CA ASN A 211 14.71 4.09 -14.88
C ASN A 211 15.27 4.35 -13.48
N ARG A 212 16.37 5.12 -13.44
CA ARG A 212 17.04 5.50 -12.19
C ARG A 212 16.08 6.10 -11.17
N TYR A 213 15.22 7.05 -11.56
CA TYR A 213 14.32 7.72 -10.63
C TYR A 213 13.28 6.78 -10.02
N THR A 214 12.73 5.85 -10.80
CA THR A 214 11.81 4.82 -10.29
C THR A 214 12.51 3.90 -9.29
N GLN A 215 13.75 3.49 -9.54
CA GLN A 215 14.52 2.65 -8.60
C GLN A 215 14.94 3.42 -7.33
N GLU A 216 15.26 4.72 -7.46
CA GLU A 216 15.55 5.61 -6.34
C GLU A 216 14.30 5.81 -5.47
N ASP A 217 13.15 6.15 -6.06
CA ASP A 217 11.87 6.30 -5.36
C ASP A 217 11.44 4.99 -4.68
N LEU A 218 11.67 3.83 -5.32
CA LEU A 218 11.38 2.52 -4.72
C LEU A 218 12.18 2.28 -3.45
N SER A 219 13.49 2.51 -3.50
CA SER A 219 14.38 2.33 -2.35
C SER A 219 14.03 3.31 -1.23
N ASN A 220 13.70 4.55 -1.58
CA ASN A 220 13.30 5.56 -0.61
C ASN A 220 11.95 5.24 0.03
N LEU A 221 10.97 4.75 -0.75
CA LEU A 221 9.70 4.25 -0.23
C LEU A 221 9.93 3.16 0.83
N VAL A 222 10.73 2.15 0.51
CA VAL A 222 11.04 1.03 1.41
C VAL A 222 11.65 1.55 2.72
N LEU A 223 12.69 2.38 2.63
CA LEU A 223 13.41 2.90 3.79
C LEU A 223 12.55 3.85 4.64
N SER A 224 11.79 4.77 4.01
CA SER A 224 10.92 5.69 4.74
C SER A 224 9.81 4.94 5.48
N ALA A 225 9.20 3.94 4.84
CA ALA A 225 8.16 3.13 5.47
C ALA A 225 8.72 2.29 6.62
N LEU A 226 9.89 1.65 6.44
CA LEU A 226 10.56 0.90 7.51
C LEU A 226 10.88 1.78 8.71
N ARG A 227 11.47 2.94 8.48
CA ARG A 227 11.86 3.87 9.55
C ARG A 227 10.66 4.28 10.39
N LEU A 228 9.56 4.64 9.74
CA LEU A 228 8.34 5.03 10.44
C LEU A 228 7.72 3.84 11.18
N ALA A 229 7.63 2.66 10.56
CA ALA A 229 7.06 1.48 11.20
C ALA A 229 7.88 1.02 12.42
N CYS A 230 9.21 1.04 12.33
CA CYS A 230 10.10 0.72 13.45
C CYS A 230 9.91 1.69 14.62
N ALA A 231 9.83 3.00 14.34
CA ALA A 231 9.59 4.01 15.36
C ALA A 231 8.24 3.81 16.07
N LEU A 232 7.17 3.58 15.29
CA LEU A 232 5.83 3.30 15.84
C LEU A 232 5.81 2.03 16.70
N LYS A 233 6.54 0.99 16.28
CA LYS A 233 6.60 -0.28 17.01
C LYS A 233 7.34 -0.15 18.34
N GLN A 234 8.46 0.56 18.35
CA GLN A 234 9.21 0.85 19.59
C GLN A 234 8.39 1.69 20.57
N GLN A 235 7.63 2.68 20.07
CA GLN A 235 6.72 3.46 20.92
C GLN A 235 5.68 2.58 21.59
N CYS A 236 5.07 1.63 20.86
CA CYS A 236 4.10 0.69 21.43
C CYS A 236 4.71 -0.23 22.50
N GLU A 237 5.92 -0.74 22.26
CA GLU A 237 6.64 -1.59 23.23
C GLU A 237 6.89 -0.81 24.54
N ASN A 238 7.34 0.45 24.44
CA ASN A 238 7.59 1.30 25.60
C ASN A 238 6.29 1.64 26.37
N GLU A 239 5.19 1.94 25.68
CA GLU A 239 3.90 2.24 26.32
C GLU A 239 3.34 1.04 27.10
N GLN A 240 3.51 -0.18 26.58
CA GLN A 240 3.10 -1.41 27.26
C GLN A 240 3.94 -1.71 28.50
N GLU A 241 5.26 -1.45 28.43
CA GLU A 241 6.14 -1.57 29.60
C GLU A 241 5.79 -0.57 30.70
N CYS A 242 5.44 0.68 30.33
CA CYS A 242 5.00 1.69 31.30
C CYS A 242 3.62 1.41 31.90
N ALA A 243 2.69 0.81 31.15
CA ALA A 243 1.35 0.47 31.63
C ALA A 243 1.31 -0.80 32.50
N GLY A 244 2.38 -1.61 32.47
CA GLY A 244 2.54 -2.80 33.30
C GLY A 244 3.27 -2.57 34.64
N GLN A 245 3.67 -1.33 34.95
CA GLN A 245 4.23 -0.89 36.23
C GLN A 245 3.18 -0.18 37.07
#